data_AF-A0A385MIW0-F1
#
_entry.id   AF-A0A385MIW0-F1
#
_cell.length_a   1.000
_cell.length_b   1.000
_cell.length_c   1.000
_cell.angle_alpha   90.00
_cell.angle_beta   90.00
_cell.angle_gamma   90.00
#
_symmetry.space_group_name_H-M   'P 1'
#
loop_
_entity.id
_entity.type
_entity.pdbx_description
1 polymer ?
#
loop_
_entity_poly.entity_id
_entity_poly.type
_entity_poly.pdbx_seq_one_letter_code
_entity_poly.pdbx_strand_id
1 'polypeptide(L)'
;MAQEASPRKLSMSPTRRIERGLRLETLDLEAAPLGQRVFEYLDKDHNGTISAADIFAEFDQCGLRHDDPRIAPLCKHLEAHPDLVMDFDTFQSTTKDCAETIEKCFGGQLCIPKFNSFRSDVEALFDETCAKSGLTART
;
A
#
# COMPACT_ATOMS: atom_id res chain seq x y z
N MET A 1 -18.26 -29.07 59.65
CA MET A 1 -16.92 -29.42 59.12
C MET A 1 -17.01 -29.32 57.61
N ALA A 2 -16.12 -28.52 57.02
CA ALA A 2 -16.33 -27.81 55.77
C ALA A 2 -16.05 -28.66 54.51
N GLN A 3 -16.81 -28.39 53.45
CA GLN A 3 -16.62 -28.92 52.09
C GLN A 3 -15.44 -28.21 51.42
N GLU A 4 -14.50 -29.00 50.89
CA GLU A 4 -13.31 -28.54 50.18
C GLU A 4 -13.65 -28.35 48.69
N ALA A 5 -13.65 -27.10 48.25
CA ALA A 5 -14.01 -26.70 46.89
C ALA A 5 -12.78 -26.73 45.95
N SER A 6 -12.93 -27.44 44.82
CA SER A 6 -11.99 -27.53 43.71
C SER A 6 -11.70 -26.15 43.08
N PRO A 7 -10.42 -25.73 42.93
CA PRO A 7 -10.12 -24.45 42.27
C PRO A 7 -10.19 -24.60 40.74
N ARG A 8 -11.17 -23.89 40.15
CA ARG A 8 -11.30 -23.71 38.70
C ARG A 8 -10.06 -23.01 38.14
N LYS A 9 -9.40 -23.61 37.16
CA LYS A 9 -8.38 -22.95 36.33
C LYS A 9 -9.05 -21.83 35.54
N LEU A 10 -8.74 -20.58 35.86
CA LEU A 10 -9.13 -19.43 35.05
C LEU A 10 -7.92 -18.97 34.23
N SER A 11 -8.14 -19.06 32.93
CA SER A 11 -7.25 -18.75 31.82
C SER A 11 -6.76 -17.31 31.88
N MET A 12 -5.49 -17.14 31.53
CA MET A 12 -4.82 -15.87 31.28
C MET A 12 -5.63 -15.01 30.29
N SER A 13 -5.83 -13.74 30.61
CA SER A 13 -5.95 -12.68 29.61
C SER A 13 -4.87 -11.65 29.94
N PRO A 14 -3.89 -11.41 29.05
CA PRO A 14 -2.85 -10.44 29.33
C PRO A 14 -3.44 -9.06 29.09
N THR A 15 -3.52 -8.26 30.15
CA THR A 15 -3.63 -6.80 30.05
C THR A 15 -2.36 -6.28 29.38
N ARG A 16 -2.26 -6.40 28.05
CA ARG A 16 -1.27 -5.67 27.26
C ARG A 16 -1.72 -4.22 27.21
N ARG A 17 -1.48 -3.53 28.32
CA ARG A 17 -1.15 -2.12 28.31
C ARG A 17 -0.01 -2.01 27.29
N ILE A 18 -0.32 -1.57 26.08
CA ILE A 18 0.69 -1.23 25.07
C ILE A 18 1.40 -0.03 25.69
N GLU A 19 2.42 -0.32 26.48
CA GLU A 19 3.44 0.65 26.79
C GLU A 19 3.99 1.06 25.44
N ARG A 20 3.58 2.26 24.99
CA ARG A 20 4.35 3.05 24.04
C ARG A 20 5.67 3.41 24.73
N GLY A 21 6.51 2.39 24.92
CA GLY A 21 7.94 2.56 25.03
C GLY A 21 8.35 3.10 23.68
N LEU A 22 8.41 4.43 23.60
CA LEU A 22 9.23 5.16 22.66
C LEU A 22 10.68 4.71 22.89
N ARG A 23 11.04 3.53 22.39
CA ARG A 23 12.44 3.13 22.28
C ARG A 23 12.91 3.65 20.94
N LEU A 24 13.59 4.78 21.01
CA LEU A 24 14.30 5.47 19.93
C LEU A 24 15.46 4.62 19.33
N GLU A 25 15.64 3.38 19.79
CA GLU A 25 16.87 2.57 19.60
C GLU A 25 16.77 1.49 18.53
N THR A 26 15.71 1.45 17.73
CA THR A 26 15.71 0.73 16.44
C THR A 26 15.19 1.64 15.34
N LEU A 27 15.71 2.86 15.29
CA LEU A 27 15.85 3.52 14.00
C LEU A 27 16.92 2.73 13.27
N ASP A 28 16.50 1.95 12.28
CA ASP A 28 17.39 1.37 11.30
C ASP A 28 18.06 2.53 10.54
N LEU A 29 19.14 3.07 11.11
CA LEU A 29 19.87 4.25 10.63
C LEU A 29 20.50 4.01 9.24
N GLU A 30 20.52 2.77 8.79
CA GLU A 30 21.01 2.34 7.47
C GLU A 30 19.88 2.19 6.44
N ALA A 31 18.61 2.24 6.86
CA ALA A 31 17.51 2.18 5.92
C ALA A 31 17.42 3.51 5.15
N ALA A 32 17.60 3.45 3.83
CA ALA A 32 17.40 4.60 2.96
C ALA A 32 16.05 5.28 3.26
N PRO A 33 15.98 6.63 3.21
CA PRO A 33 14.74 7.37 3.41
C PRO A 33 13.59 6.76 2.60
N LEU A 34 12.38 6.76 3.16
CA LEU A 34 11.24 6.07 2.53
C LEU A 34 11.01 6.52 1.08
N GLY A 35 11.14 7.82 0.80
CA GLY A 35 11.08 8.35 -0.57
C GLY A 35 12.16 7.78 -1.51
N GLN A 36 13.38 7.55 -1.03
CA GLN A 36 14.45 6.94 -1.83
C GLN A 36 14.14 5.47 -2.12
N ARG A 37 13.65 4.73 -1.13
CA ARG A 37 13.23 3.32 -1.31
C ARG A 37 12.06 3.20 -2.29
N VAL A 38 11.14 4.15 -2.25
CA VAL A 38 10.01 4.21 -3.19
C VAL A 38 10.50 4.53 -4.60
N PHE A 39 11.45 5.44 -4.75
CA PHE A 39 12.05 5.75 -6.04
C PHE A 39 12.79 4.53 -6.62
N GLU A 40 13.65 3.90 -5.84
CA GLU A 40 14.36 2.67 -6.22
C GLU A 40 13.41 1.52 -6.59
N TYR A 41 12.24 1.46 -5.95
CA TYR A 41 11.19 0.50 -6.28
C TYR A 41 10.52 0.77 -7.63
N LEU A 42 10.34 2.05 -7.98
CA LEU A 42 9.77 2.49 -9.26
C LEU A 42 10.79 2.38 -10.40
N ASP A 43 12.07 2.61 -10.13
CA ASP A 43 13.21 2.46 -11.06
C ASP A 43 13.57 0.99 -11.28
N LYS A 44 12.69 0.27 -11.99
CA LYS A 44 12.76 -1.18 -12.20
C LYS A 44 13.94 -1.62 -13.05
N ASP A 45 14.46 -0.75 -13.93
CA ASP A 45 15.63 -1.02 -14.77
C ASP A 45 16.93 -0.46 -14.17
N HIS A 46 16.85 0.20 -13.02
CA HIS A 46 17.96 0.76 -12.25
C HIS A 46 18.80 1.74 -13.08
N ASN A 47 18.13 2.52 -13.92
CA ASN A 47 18.78 3.52 -14.78
C ASN A 47 18.91 4.90 -14.09
N GLY A 48 18.37 5.04 -12.87
CA GLY A 48 18.40 6.26 -12.07
C GLY A 48 17.28 7.25 -12.41
N THR A 49 16.31 6.84 -13.23
CA THR A 49 15.19 7.67 -13.67
C THR A 49 13.90 6.87 -13.77
N ILE A 50 12.76 7.54 -13.61
CA ILE A 50 11.44 6.93 -13.76
C ILE A 50 10.59 7.78 -14.71
N SER A 51 9.67 7.14 -15.41
CA SER A 51 8.72 7.82 -16.29
C SER A 51 7.37 8.05 -15.61
N ALA A 52 6.55 8.93 -16.17
CA ALA A 52 5.16 9.07 -15.77
C ALA A 52 4.38 7.75 -15.89
N ALA A 53 4.68 6.94 -16.91
CA ALA A 53 4.04 5.65 -17.13
C ALA A 53 4.34 4.64 -16.01
N ASP A 54 5.53 4.66 -15.42
CA ASP A 54 5.90 3.79 -14.30
C ASP A 54 5.05 4.10 -13.06
N ILE A 55 4.82 5.39 -12.79
CA ILE A 55 3.98 5.84 -11.68
C ILE A 55 2.52 5.41 -11.89
N PHE A 56 1.97 5.61 -13.09
CA PHE A 56 0.60 5.19 -13.40
C PHE A 56 0.43 3.68 -13.32
N ALA A 57 1.37 2.92 -13.87
CA ALA A 57 1.36 1.46 -13.77
C ALA A 57 1.34 0.99 -12.31
N GLU A 58 2.05 1.68 -11.41
CA GLU A 58 2.07 1.33 -9.99
C GLU A 58 0.79 1.76 -9.26
N PHE A 59 0.15 2.88 -9.65
CA PHE A 59 -1.18 3.23 -9.14
C PHE A 59 -2.23 2.17 -9.47
N ASP A 60 -2.23 1.67 -10.70
CA ASP A 60 -3.14 0.59 -11.11
C ASP A 60 -2.87 -0.69 -10.30
N GLN A 61 -1.60 -1.02 -10.04
CA GLN A 61 -1.24 -2.21 -9.28
C GLN A 61 -1.68 -2.17 -7.81
N CYS A 62 -1.62 -1.00 -7.19
CA CYS A 62 -2.07 -0.80 -5.81
C CYS A 62 -3.57 -0.48 -5.69
N GLY A 63 -4.29 -0.38 -6.80
CA GLY A 63 -5.74 -0.13 -6.83
C GLY A 63 -6.15 1.33 -6.63
N LEU A 64 -5.21 2.26 -6.79
CA LEU A 64 -5.49 3.69 -6.80
C LEU A 64 -6.00 4.11 -8.17
N ARG A 65 -7.04 4.94 -8.17
CA ARG A 65 -7.57 5.54 -9.40
C ARG A 65 -7.00 6.93 -9.61
N HIS A 66 -6.82 7.33 -10.86
CA HIS A 66 -6.28 8.66 -11.22
C HIS A 66 -7.19 9.82 -10.83
N ASP A 67 -8.49 9.54 -10.58
CA ASP A 67 -9.47 10.50 -10.09
C ASP A 67 -9.50 10.62 -8.56
N ASP A 68 -8.62 9.93 -7.83
CA ASP A 68 -8.51 10.08 -6.38
C ASP A 68 -8.06 11.51 -6.02
N PRO A 69 -8.84 12.27 -5.22
CA PRO A 69 -8.54 13.67 -4.91
C PRO A 69 -7.16 13.92 -4.29
N ARG A 70 -6.57 12.91 -3.63
CA ARG A 70 -5.28 13.02 -2.95
C ARG A 70 -4.09 13.01 -3.92
N ILE A 71 -4.26 12.37 -5.09
CA ILE A 71 -3.22 12.27 -6.12
C ILE A 71 -3.63 12.97 -7.43
N ALA A 72 -4.86 13.42 -7.57
CA ALA A 72 -5.36 14.10 -8.76
C ALA A 72 -4.48 15.28 -9.24
N PRO A 73 -3.88 16.12 -8.37
CA PRO A 73 -2.94 17.15 -8.81
C PRO A 73 -1.69 16.56 -9.49
N LEU A 74 -1.13 15.49 -8.92
CA LEU A 74 0.01 14.77 -9.49
C LEU A 74 -0.38 14.11 -10.82
N CYS A 75 -1.50 13.39 -10.87
CA CYS A 75 -1.97 12.74 -12.09
C CYS A 75 -2.14 13.74 -13.24
N LYS A 76 -2.75 14.90 -12.98
CA LYS A 76 -2.88 15.97 -13.98
C LYS A 76 -1.54 16.52 -14.46
N HIS A 77 -0.58 16.65 -13.54
CA HIS A 77 0.77 17.12 -13.90
C HIS A 77 1.48 16.10 -14.81
N LEU A 78 1.41 14.82 -14.47
CA LEU A 78 2.01 13.74 -15.25
C LEU A 78 1.31 13.54 -16.61
N GLU A 79 -0.01 13.68 -16.68
CA GLU A 79 -0.78 13.65 -17.93
C GLU A 79 -0.43 14.81 -18.87
N ALA A 80 -0.14 16.00 -18.32
CA ALA A 80 0.31 17.15 -19.10
C ALA A 80 1.75 16.99 -19.64
N HIS A 81 2.54 16.10 -19.05
CA HIS A 81 3.94 15.86 -19.38
C HIS A 81 4.23 14.35 -19.52
N PRO A 82 3.67 13.68 -20.55
CA PRO A 82 3.80 12.22 -20.70
C PRO A 82 5.24 11.76 -20.96
N ASP A 83 6.05 12.60 -21.60
CA ASP A 83 7.47 12.33 -21.88
C ASP A 83 8.41 12.76 -20.72
N LEU A 84 7.85 13.10 -19.56
CA LEU A 84 8.63 13.50 -18.39
C LEU A 84 9.41 12.29 -17.86
N VAL A 85 10.72 12.45 -17.85
CA VAL A 85 11.67 11.55 -17.19
C VAL A 85 12.13 12.24 -15.91
N MET A 86 12.00 11.57 -14.78
CA MET A 86 12.27 12.11 -13.46
C MET A 86 13.44 11.38 -12.82
N ASP A 87 14.49 12.11 -12.47
CA ASP A 87 15.46 11.64 -11.47
C ASP A 87 14.86 11.75 -10.05
N PHE A 88 15.64 11.35 -9.04
CA PHE A 88 15.17 11.34 -7.66
C PHE A 88 14.72 12.73 -7.15
N ASP A 89 15.48 13.78 -7.47
CA ASP A 89 15.17 15.14 -7.02
C ASP A 89 13.90 15.68 -7.71
N THR A 90 13.73 15.39 -9.00
CA THR A 90 12.54 15.74 -9.77
C THR A 90 11.33 14.95 -9.26
N PHE A 91 11.49 13.66 -8.96
CA PHE A 91 10.44 12.84 -8.36
C PHE A 91 9.99 13.40 -7.00
N GLN A 92 10.94 13.74 -6.12
CA GLN A 92 10.63 14.25 -4.78
C GLN A 92 9.91 15.59 -4.85
N SER A 93 10.34 16.49 -5.73
CA SER A 93 9.68 17.79 -5.92
C SER A 93 8.29 17.66 -6.54
N THR A 94 8.13 16.75 -7.50
CA THR A 94 6.86 16.50 -8.20
C THR A 94 5.82 15.82 -7.30
N THR A 95 6.25 14.92 -6.42
CA THR A 95 5.34 14.16 -5.53
C THR A 95 5.11 14.81 -4.17
N LYS A 96 5.82 15.89 -3.84
CA LYS A 96 5.82 16.56 -2.53
C LYS A 96 4.42 16.76 -1.92
N ASP A 97 3.46 17.22 -2.71
CA ASP A 97 2.12 17.57 -2.23
C ASP A 97 1.26 16.34 -1.88
N CYS A 98 1.67 15.16 -2.35
CA CYS A 98 0.99 13.88 -2.11
C CYS A 98 1.92 12.79 -1.56
N ALA A 99 3.09 13.17 -1.04
CA ALA A 99 4.17 12.25 -0.64
C ALA A 99 3.69 11.18 0.36
N GLU A 100 2.89 11.56 1.35
CA GLU A 100 2.34 10.60 2.32
C GLU A 100 1.47 9.51 1.66
N THR A 101 0.72 9.87 0.62
CA THR A 101 -0.11 8.90 -0.11
C THR A 101 0.77 7.99 -0.97
N ILE A 102 1.73 8.57 -1.70
CA ILE A 102 2.71 7.85 -2.53
C ILE A 102 3.48 6.82 -1.67
N GLU A 103 4.02 7.25 -0.54
CA GLU A 103 4.80 6.40 0.36
C GLU A 103 3.99 5.24 0.93
N LYS A 104 2.71 5.48 1.29
CA LYS A 104 1.83 4.43 1.78
C LYS A 104 1.47 3.42 0.70
N CYS A 105 1.22 3.90 -0.51
CA CYS A 105 0.79 3.09 -1.65
C CYS A 105 1.93 2.21 -2.16
N PHE A 106 3.06 2.83 -2.52
CA PHE A 106 4.19 2.12 -3.09
C PHE A 106 5.02 1.40 -2.03
N GLY A 107 4.97 1.85 -0.77
CA GLY A 107 5.57 1.15 0.37
C GLY A 107 4.78 -0.07 0.86
N GLY A 108 3.65 -0.42 0.23
CA GLY A 108 2.85 -1.59 0.60
C GLY A 108 2.15 -1.48 1.95
N GLN A 109 1.92 -0.25 2.43
CA GLN A 109 1.31 0.03 3.74
C GLN A 109 -0.22 0.15 3.67
N LEU A 110 -0.82 -0.08 2.50
CA LEU A 110 -2.26 -0.15 2.32
C LEU A 110 -2.86 -1.35 3.06
N CYS A 111 -4.16 -1.25 3.39
CA CYS A 111 -4.88 -2.35 4.04
C CYS A 111 -4.85 -3.65 3.22
N ILE A 112 -4.76 -3.54 1.89
CA ILE A 112 -4.60 -4.67 0.97
C ILE A 112 -3.28 -4.46 0.20
N PRO A 113 -2.14 -5.01 0.68
CA PRO A 113 -0.84 -4.78 0.04
C PRO A 113 -0.72 -5.36 -1.37
N LYS A 114 -1.41 -6.48 -1.65
CA LYS A 114 -1.41 -7.16 -2.97
C LYS A 114 -2.75 -6.99 -3.66
N PHE A 115 -3.11 -5.74 -3.95
CA PHE A 115 -4.42 -5.40 -4.49
C PHE A 115 -4.74 -6.15 -5.78
N ASN A 116 -3.79 -6.28 -6.71
CA ASN A 116 -4.01 -7.04 -7.95
C ASN A 116 -4.41 -8.50 -7.73
N SER A 117 -3.76 -9.22 -6.80
CA SER A 117 -4.15 -10.60 -6.48
C SER A 117 -5.57 -10.64 -5.89
N PHE A 118 -5.86 -9.73 -4.95
CA PHE A 118 -7.19 -9.60 -4.38
C PHE A 118 -8.26 -9.27 -5.42
N ARG A 119 -7.94 -8.40 -6.39
CA ARG A 119 -8.82 -8.06 -7.51
C ARG A 119 -9.19 -9.31 -8.32
N SER A 120 -8.21 -10.13 -8.68
CA SER A 120 -8.45 -11.38 -9.41
C SER A 120 -9.32 -12.36 -8.62
N ASP A 121 -9.14 -12.46 -7.30
CA ASP A 121 -9.97 -13.32 -6.46
C ASP A 121 -11.45 -12.84 -6.43
N VAL A 122 -11.66 -11.53 -6.37
CA VAL A 122 -13.01 -10.93 -6.40
C VAL A 122 -13.67 -11.10 -7.77
N GLU A 123 -12.92 -10.93 -8.86
CA GLU A 123 -13.39 -11.18 -10.23
C GLU A 123 -13.81 -12.64 -10.41
N ALA A 124 -12.99 -13.60 -9.96
CA ALA A 124 -13.32 -15.02 -10.00
C ALA A 124 -14.60 -15.34 -9.19
N LEU A 125 -14.73 -14.77 -7.98
CA LEU A 125 -15.93 -14.95 -7.16
C LEU A 125 -17.19 -14.40 -7.84
N PHE A 126 -17.07 -13.24 -8.49
CA PHE A 126 -18.16 -12.63 -9.23
C PHE A 126 -18.60 -13.49 -10.41
N ASP A 127 -17.64 -13.99 -11.20
CA ASP A 127 -17.90 -14.83 -12.37
C ASP A 127 -18.55 -16.16 -11.97
N GLU A 128 -18.05 -16.79 -10.92
CA GLU A 128 -18.66 -18.00 -10.35
C GLU A 128 -20.12 -17.76 -9.90
N THR A 129 -20.39 -16.61 -9.30
CA THR A 129 -21.73 -16.25 -8.79
C THR A 129 -22.69 -15.95 -9.94
N CYS A 130 -22.23 -15.26 -10.98
CA CYS A 130 -23.00 -14.98 -12.19
C CYS A 130 -23.35 -16.28 -12.92
N ALA A 131 -22.37 -17.17 -13.10
CA ALA A 131 -22.56 -18.48 -13.72
C ALA A 131 -23.61 -19.33 -12.99
N LYS A 132 -23.57 -19.36 -11.65
CA LYS A 132 -24.57 -20.07 -10.82
C LYS A 132 -25.97 -19.44 -10.90
N SER A 133 -26.06 -18.14 -11.17
CA SER A 133 -27.31 -17.38 -11.23
C SER A 133 -27.91 -17.29 -12.64
N GLY A 134 -27.27 -17.89 -13.64
CA GLY A 134 -27.73 -17.84 -15.05
C GLY A 134 -27.54 -16.48 -15.73
N LEU A 135 -26.71 -15.60 -15.14
CA LEU A 135 -26.33 -14.31 -15.71
C LEU A 135 -25.01 -14.50 -16.48
N THR A 136 -24.94 -14.02 -17.72
CA THR A 136 -23.67 -14.00 -18.46
C THR A 136 -22.75 -12.96 -17.82
N ALA A 137 -21.58 -13.40 -17.35
CA ALA A 137 -20.50 -12.52 -16.90
C ALA A 137 -20.14 -11.51 -18.00
N ARG A 138 -19.72 -10.29 -17.62
CA ARG A 138 -19.46 -9.17 -18.55
C ARG A 138 -18.44 -9.58 -19.60
N THR A 139 -18.80 -9.36 -20.86
CA THR A 139 -17.87 -9.36 -22.01
C THR A 139 -17.00 -8.13 -21.99
#